data_AF-A0A3E1NFX5-F1
#
_entry.id   AF-A0A3E1NFX5-F1
#
_cell.length_a   1.000
_cell.length_b   1.000
_cell.length_c   1.000
_cell.angle_alpha   90.00
_cell.angle_beta   90.00
_cell.angle_gamma   90.00
#
_symmetry.space_group_name_H-M   'P 1'
#
loop_
_entity.id
_entity.type
_entity.pdbx_description
1 polymer ?
#
loop_
_entity_poly.entity_id
_entity_poly.type
_entity_poly.pdbx_seq_one_letter_code
_entity_poly.pdbx_strand_id
1 'polypeptide(L)'
;MQGVDYDWDVPVSDFYLKDFIPTRKQFNRYNGNQTIAILNHFSALYGPVTFDQAHELEDLILNHLPLGTMSEQSAFNWLVNKKGKK
;
A
#
# COMPACT_ATOMS: atom_id res chain seq x y z
N MET A 1 6.05 -0.68 17.04
CA MET A 1 6.81 -1.67 16.25
C MET A 1 7.14 -0.99 14.94
N GLN A 2 8.41 -0.67 14.70
CA GLN A 2 8.86 -0.14 13.40
C GLN A 2 8.69 -1.25 12.35
N GLY A 3 8.06 -0.95 11.21
CA GLY A 3 8.04 -1.84 10.06
C GLY A 3 9.44 -1.91 9.46
N VAL A 4 10.05 -3.10 9.45
CA VAL A 4 11.45 -3.29 9.04
C VAL A 4 11.58 -4.29 7.89
N ASP A 5 10.57 -4.40 7.02
CA ASP A 5 10.55 -5.41 5.93
C ASP A 5 10.51 -4.78 4.52
N TYR A 6 11.06 -3.59 4.34
CA TYR A 6 11.39 -3.07 3.02
C TYR A 6 12.86 -2.68 2.97
N ASP A 7 13.59 -3.37 2.10
CA ASP A 7 14.96 -3.04 1.77
C ASP A 7 14.91 -2.10 0.55
N TRP A 8 15.20 -0.82 0.77
CA TRP A 8 15.28 0.19 -0.29
C TRP A 8 16.37 -0.13 -1.31
N ASP A 9 17.34 -0.97 -0.94
CA ASP A 9 18.48 -1.37 -1.77
C ASP A 9 18.26 -2.71 -2.48
N VAL A 10 17.19 -3.46 -2.14
CA VAL A 10 16.80 -4.63 -2.93
C VAL A 10 16.06 -4.15 -4.16
N PRO A 11 16.47 -4.56 -5.38
CA PRO A 11 15.67 -4.33 -6.56
C PRO A 11 14.38 -5.14 -6.41
N VAL A 12 13.36 -4.49 -5.84
CA VAL A 12 11.98 -4.97 -5.88
C VAL A 12 11.70 -5.22 -7.34
N SER A 13 11.40 -6.48 -7.71
CA SER A 13 11.17 -6.81 -9.11
C SER A 13 10.19 -5.80 -9.68
N ASP A 14 10.55 -5.12 -10.79
CA ASP A 14 9.76 -4.05 -11.44
C ASP A 14 8.26 -4.39 -11.54
N PHE A 15 7.97 -5.70 -11.62
CA PHE A 15 6.64 -6.30 -11.58
C PHE A 15 5.73 -5.85 -10.41
N TYR A 16 6.27 -5.59 -9.21
CA TYR A 16 5.48 -5.15 -8.06
C TYR A 16 5.35 -3.62 -7.96
N LEU A 17 6.19 -2.85 -8.66
CA LEU A 17 6.24 -1.39 -8.49
C LEU A 17 5.68 -0.62 -9.68
N LYS A 18 5.89 -1.08 -10.91
CA LYS A 18 5.60 -0.30 -12.12
C LYS A 18 4.26 -0.63 -12.76
N ASP A 19 3.86 -1.91 -12.71
CA ASP A 19 2.63 -2.43 -13.35
C ASP A 19 1.67 -3.09 -12.34
N PHE A 20 1.82 -2.79 -11.04
CA PHE A 20 0.96 -3.38 -10.03
C PHE A 20 -0.48 -2.90 -10.17
N ILE A 21 -1.39 -3.87 -10.30
CA ILE A 21 -2.84 -3.67 -10.27
C ILE A 21 -3.36 -4.52 -9.11
N PRO A 22 -4.04 -3.94 -8.11
CA PRO A 22 -4.59 -4.68 -6.98
C PRO A 22 -5.49 -5.82 -7.45
N THR A 23 -5.16 -7.05 -7.03
CA THR A 23 -5.91 -8.25 -7.42
C THR A 23 -6.76 -8.82 -6.28
N ARG A 24 -7.36 -10.00 -6.50
CA ARG A 24 -8.05 -10.77 -5.46
C ARG A 24 -7.10 -11.59 -4.58
N LYS A 25 -5.78 -11.52 -4.81
CA LYS A 25 -4.78 -12.18 -3.95
C LYS A 25 -4.82 -11.60 -2.55
N GLN A 26 -4.45 -12.43 -1.58
CA GLN A 26 -4.40 -12.04 -0.18
C GLN A 26 -3.37 -10.92 0.03
N PHE A 27 -3.81 -9.86 0.69
CA PHE A 27 -2.97 -8.75 1.10
C PHE A 27 -2.41 -9.00 2.51
N ASN A 28 -1.11 -8.77 2.67
CA ASN A 28 -0.42 -8.79 3.94
C ASN A 28 0.13 -7.39 4.23
N ARG A 29 -0.50 -6.66 5.16
CA ARG A 29 -0.06 -5.32 5.58
C ARG A 29 1.35 -5.30 6.18
N TYR A 30 1.84 -6.42 6.69
CA TYR A 30 3.20 -6.53 7.22
C TYR A 30 4.24 -6.86 6.15
N ASN A 31 3.81 -7.11 4.90
CA ASN A 31 4.71 -7.25 3.77
C ASN A 31 4.97 -5.87 3.16
N GLY A 32 6.19 -5.36 3.35
CA GLY A 32 6.62 -4.05 2.86
C GLY A 32 6.40 -3.88 1.36
N ASN A 33 6.74 -4.90 0.55
CA ASN A 33 6.58 -4.85 -0.90
C ASN A 33 5.13 -4.72 -1.33
N GLN A 34 4.20 -5.45 -0.68
CA GLN A 34 2.77 -5.32 -1.01
C GLN A 34 2.22 -3.96 -0.59
N THR A 35 2.66 -3.43 0.55
CA THR A 35 2.24 -2.11 1.03
C THR A 35 2.73 -1.01 0.09
N ILE A 36 4.01 -1.02 -0.29
CA ILE A 36 4.58 -0.07 -1.26
C ILE A 36 3.86 -0.17 -2.61
N ALA A 37 3.57 -1.38 -3.10
CA ALA A 37 2.84 -1.58 -4.34
C ALA A 37 1.44 -0.92 -4.32
N ILE A 38 0.71 -1.06 -3.21
CA ILE A 38 -0.59 -0.39 -3.00
C ILE A 38 -0.45 1.13 -2.97
N LEU A 39 0.58 1.67 -2.30
CA LEU A 39 0.85 3.10 -2.23
C LEU A 39 1.23 3.70 -3.59
N ASN A 40 2.08 3.00 -4.35
CA ASN A 40 2.45 3.41 -5.70
C ASN A 40 1.24 3.41 -6.63
N HIS A 41 0.38 2.40 -6.54
CA HIS A 41 -0.86 2.35 -7.31
C HIS A 41 -1.83 3.48 -6.92
N PHE A 42 -1.93 3.79 -5.62
CA PHE A 42 -2.68 4.95 -5.15
C PHE A 42 -2.13 6.26 -5.74
N SER A 43 -0.82 6.44 -5.74
CA SER A 43 -0.18 7.61 -6.33
C SER A 43 -0.41 7.72 -7.84
N ALA A 44 -0.33 6.60 -8.56
CA ALA A 44 -0.55 6.58 -10.00
C ALA A 44 -1.98 7.02 -10.37
N LEU A 45 -2.98 6.69 -9.54
CA LEU A 45 -4.39 7.01 -9.81
C LEU A 45 -4.84 8.38 -9.26
N TYR A 46 -4.32 8.81 -8.11
CA TYR A 46 -4.78 10.03 -7.42
C TYR A 46 -3.75 11.17 -7.43
N GLY A 47 -2.58 10.95 -8.02
CA GLY A 47 -1.51 11.92 -8.18
C GLY A 47 -0.29 11.65 -7.28
N PRO A 48 0.83 12.34 -7.51
CA PRO A 48 2.05 12.19 -6.72
C PRO A 48 1.77 12.38 -5.23
N VAL A 49 2.18 11.41 -4.41
CA VAL A 49 2.16 11.55 -2.96
C VAL A 49 3.52 12.07 -2.48
N THR A 50 3.48 13.03 -1.57
CA THR A 50 4.68 13.48 -0.86
C THR A 50 5.16 12.42 0.13
N PHE A 51 6.42 12.52 0.59
CA PHE A 51 6.99 11.59 1.56
C PHE A 51 6.18 11.53 2.86
N ASP A 52 5.74 12.69 3.37
CA ASP A 52 4.91 12.76 4.58
C ASP A 52 3.55 12.07 4.39
N GLN A 53 2.91 12.28 3.23
CA GLN A 53 1.66 11.61 2.90
C GLN A 53 1.84 10.11 2.71
N ALA A 54 2.97 9.67 2.15
CA ALA A 54 3.28 8.24 2.03
C ALA A 54 3.40 7.59 3.41
N HIS A 55 4.07 8.23 4.36
CA HIS A 55 4.13 7.77 5.75
C HIS A 55 2.76 7.74 6.43
N GLU A 56 1.91 8.76 6.22
CA GLU A 56 0.54 8.72 6.74
C GLU A 56 -0.27 7.56 6.16
N LEU A 57 -0.14 7.29 4.86
CA LEU A 57 -0.84 6.19 4.20
C LEU A 57 -0.33 4.82 4.67
N GLU A 58 0.98 4.69 4.85
CA GLU A 58 1.61 3.51 5.41
C GLU A 58 1.12 3.24 6.84
N ASP A 59 1.12 4.25 7.70
CA ASP A 59 0.60 4.15 9.06
C ASP A 59 -0.87 3.73 9.08
N LEU A 60 -1.69 4.30 8.19
CA LEU A 60 -3.08 3.89 8.01
C LEU A 60 -3.21 2.40 7.63
N ILE A 61 -2.38 1.91 6.72
CA ILE A 61 -2.42 0.50 6.28
C ILE A 61 -1.94 -0.43 7.40
N LEU A 62 -0.87 -0.06 8.12
CA LEU A 62 -0.28 -0.89 9.17
C LEU A 62 -1.16 -0.97 10.43
N ASN A 63 -1.69 0.18 10.85
CA ASN A 63 -2.32 0.32 12.17
C ASN A 63 -3.84 0.44 12.12
N HIS A 64 -4.42 0.86 10.98
CA HIS A 64 -5.85 1.16 10.89
C HIS A 64 -6.63 0.29 9.88
N LEU A 65 -5.94 -0.51 9.07
CA LEU A 65 -6.60 -1.47 8.18
C LEU A 65 -7.38 -2.51 9.01
N PRO A 66 -8.65 -2.81 8.67
CA PRO A 66 -9.47 -3.73 9.43
C PRO A 66 -8.77 -5.07 9.71
N LEU A 67 -8.93 -5.56 10.94
CA LEU A 67 -8.39 -6.86 11.35
C LEU A 67 -9.20 -7.97 10.65
N GLY A 68 -8.59 -8.61 9.66
CA GLY A 68 -9.18 -9.71 8.90
C GLY A 68 -8.42 -10.00 7.62
N THR A 69 -8.74 -11.12 6.97
CA THR A 69 -8.19 -11.46 5.65
C THR A 69 -8.80 -10.53 4.61
N MET A 70 -7.98 -9.72 3.95
CA MET A 70 -8.38 -8.86 2.85
C MET A 70 -7.62 -9.22 1.58
N SER A 71 -8.24 -9.00 0.43
CA SER A 71 -7.50 -8.99 -0.83
C SER A 71 -6.79 -7.65 -1.06
N GLU A 72 -5.77 -7.62 -1.93
CA GLU A 72 -5.11 -6.39 -2.38
C GLU A 72 -6.13 -5.35 -2.83
N GLN A 73 -7.11 -5.77 -3.65
CA GLN A 73 -8.17 -4.89 -4.13
C GLN A 73 -9.08 -4.37 -3.01
N SER A 74 -9.39 -5.18 -2.01
CA SER A 74 -10.19 -4.74 -0.87
C SER A 74 -9.43 -3.75 0.01
N ALA A 75 -8.13 -4.00 0.23
CA ALA A 75 -7.25 -3.09 0.96
C ALA A 75 -7.10 -1.74 0.23
N PHE A 76 -6.92 -1.78 -1.08
CA PHE A 76 -6.88 -0.58 -1.91
C PHE A 76 -8.19 0.22 -1.85
N ASN A 77 -9.33 -0.44 -2.06
CA ASN A 77 -10.64 0.22 -1.98
C ASN A 77 -10.91 0.82 -0.61
N TRP A 78 -10.46 0.17 0.46
CA TRP A 78 -10.55 0.71 1.81
C TRP A 78 -9.72 1.99 1.96
N LEU A 79 -8.47 1.99 1.46
CA LEU A 79 -7.57 3.14 1.50
C LEU A 79 -8.18 4.33 0.75
N VAL A 80 -8.70 4.08 -0.46
CA VAL A 80 -9.43 5.07 -1.27
C VAL A 80 -10.64 5.61 -0.52
N ASN A 81 -11.47 4.77 0.10
CA ASN A 81 -12.63 5.24 0.86
C ASN A 81 -12.25 6.06 2.10
N LYS A 82 -11.08 5.82 2.69
CA LYS A 82 -10.57 6.58 3.84
C LYS A 82 -10.02 7.95 3.45
N LYS A 83 -9.29 8.05 2.34
CA LYS A 83 -8.66 9.31 1.89
C LYS A 83 -9.51 10.09 0.87
N GLY A 84 -10.42 9.43 0.17
CA GLY A 84 -11.32 9.98 -0.85
C GLY A 84 -12.59 10.65 -0.31
N LYS A 85 -12.80 10.68 1.01
CA LYS A 85 -13.79 11.58 1.63
C LYS A 85 -13.20 12.98 1.72
N LYS A 86 -13.31 13.74 0.63
CA LYS A 86 -13.38 15.21 0.69
C LYS A 86 -14.81 15.64 0.93
#